data_AF-A0A7S0LJD3-F1
#
_entry.id   AF-A0A7S0LJD3-F1
#
_cell.length_a   1.000
_cell.length_b   1.000
_cell.length_c   1.000
_cell.angle_alpha   90.00
_cell.angle_beta   90.00
_cell.angle_gamma   90.00
#
_symmetry.space_group_name_H-M   'P 1'
#
loop_
_entity.id
_entity.type
_entity.pdbx_description
1 polymer ?
#
loop_
_entity_poly.entity_id
_entity_poly.type
_entity_poly.pdbx_seq_one_letter_code
_entity_poly.pdbx_strand_id
1 'polypeptide(L)'
;ASPPLTAACARVHRHMAASNLNFGWWRPTRQRIECITLLLHVLRPHTVDGRNIQCAGFPTWPLSATLALNKDTVGPPQCQHERQPTPLWVLHQSSTPARRPSRSAVIATLHKLPAGTAYKWHSDDDICRFMTAQPLRFQALFNALPRTVHQVDLWRYLLLYQQGGIYLDDDAELLSIFNASFVNSVDSMYVTQGSSHRALYGSTSDEGGTLPLAAKEPFGKTIYNGFLVTKPCNHVLLSVAERMTQLGPPTWTIPHGRLSYWYNLKLLATAVAERAPQELHANPHCRARLNTSGVTPQRLKCLLFSLSAAATATFEGQPLALYEDDRGWRTAVFDVPLSKAVVREVDQVGRKSSKQGRILAELVTNRTAPVQRMIFTHVGKTGGSYIISLLGLLQKRNKFTLVNGALIHGFSPSLEDLTAQLVSMKSNSVYQNHASFVPGLTGPGWQWVSLLREPLDLWNSLFYYGVDMTLRKDKAMQALHRRDADPVCGCARLEFDACVNTMYLNNCTMQVPSQYRYFCAPKENECTAELAFTRIRDYYVLVGLLEDMDLTLQALAKLVPWVFAGQEKVAHAVPHRSTSLFNPITQTTLNGCLSTRSRKQIAERASNYEEEYRFYKQVRQLFYRRLYKSNVLRRR
;
A
#
# COMPACT_ATOMS: atom_id res chain seq x y z
N ALA A 1 -29.48 -34.61 -51.87
CA ALA A 1 -28.49 -34.79 -50.80
C ALA A 1 -29.14 -34.40 -49.47
N SER A 2 -28.74 -35.03 -48.36
CA SER A 2 -29.47 -34.99 -47.09
C SER A 2 -29.19 -33.73 -46.23
N PRO A 3 -30.07 -33.39 -45.26
CA PRO A 3 -30.20 -32.03 -44.71
C PRO A 3 -29.50 -31.81 -43.35
N PRO A 4 -29.45 -30.55 -42.83
CA PRO A 4 -29.07 -30.27 -41.44
C PRO A 4 -30.17 -30.67 -40.43
N LEU A 5 -29.81 -30.84 -39.16
CA LEU A 5 -30.75 -31.11 -38.06
C LEU A 5 -30.38 -30.41 -36.74
N THR A 6 -31.37 -30.29 -35.86
CA THR A 6 -31.36 -29.51 -34.61
C THR A 6 -31.67 -30.37 -33.38
N ALA A 7 -31.35 -29.84 -32.19
CA ALA A 7 -31.65 -30.42 -30.87
C ALA A 7 -31.00 -31.80 -30.60
N ALA A 8 -31.01 -32.41 -29.41
CA ALA A 8 -31.50 -32.03 -28.08
C ALA A 8 -30.43 -32.47 -27.03
N CYS A 9 -30.60 -32.61 -25.71
CA CYS A 9 -31.76 -32.54 -24.81
C CYS A 9 -31.29 -32.24 -23.36
N ALA A 10 -32.20 -32.20 -22.39
CA ALA A 10 -31.87 -32.00 -20.97
C ALA A 10 -32.64 -32.96 -20.04
N ARG A 11 -32.05 -33.19 -18.85
CA ARG A 11 -32.71 -33.58 -17.59
C ARG A 11 -33.20 -35.05 -17.43
N VAL A 12 -32.56 -35.79 -16.52
CA VAL A 12 -33.09 -37.00 -15.84
C VAL A 12 -32.86 -36.83 -14.32
N HIS A 13 -33.50 -37.66 -13.48
CA HIS A 13 -33.81 -37.39 -12.07
C HIS A 13 -32.96 -38.12 -11.00
N ARG A 14 -33.32 -37.89 -9.72
CA ARG A 14 -32.84 -38.49 -8.46
C ARG A 14 -33.05 -40.04 -8.43
N HIS A 15 -32.56 -40.86 -7.48
CA HIS A 15 -32.41 -40.70 -6.02
C HIS A 15 -31.53 -41.81 -5.37
N MET A 16 -30.94 -41.52 -4.19
CA MET A 16 -30.44 -42.48 -3.16
C MET A 16 -29.27 -43.41 -3.57
N ALA A 17 -28.52 -44.07 -2.67
CA ALA A 17 -28.54 -44.14 -1.20
C ALA A 17 -27.13 -43.91 -0.58
N ALA A 18 -26.97 -44.10 0.73
CA ALA A 18 -25.74 -43.78 1.47
C ALA A 18 -24.86 -45.00 1.80
N SER A 19 -23.54 -44.78 1.92
CA SER A 19 -22.61 -45.66 2.63
C SER A 19 -21.48 -44.86 3.28
N ASN A 20 -21.28 -45.02 4.59
CA ASN A 20 -20.13 -44.46 5.29
C ASN A 20 -18.86 -45.28 5.00
N LEU A 21 -17.72 -44.61 4.77
CA LEU A 21 -16.40 -45.19 5.05
C LEU A 21 -15.39 -44.07 5.40
N ASN A 22 -14.64 -44.28 6.47
CA ASN A 22 -13.60 -43.34 6.92
C ASN A 22 -12.29 -43.54 6.14
N PHE A 23 -11.75 -42.48 5.54
CA PHE A 23 -10.31 -42.38 5.30
C PHE A 23 -9.84 -40.92 5.47
N GLY A 24 -8.97 -40.70 6.45
CA GLY A 24 -8.41 -39.38 6.75
C GLY A 24 -7.20 -39.07 5.86
N TRP A 25 -7.30 -38.04 5.03
CA TRP A 25 -6.19 -37.50 4.25
C TRP A 25 -6.06 -35.98 4.41
N TRP A 26 -4.85 -35.47 4.20
CA TRP A 26 -4.44 -34.10 4.51
C TRP A 26 -5.27 -33.04 3.76
N ARG A 27 -5.77 -32.03 4.48
CA ARG A 27 -6.25 -30.77 3.87
C ARG A 27 -5.11 -29.76 3.79
N PRO A 28 -4.58 -29.41 2.60
CA PRO A 28 -3.65 -28.30 2.47
C PRO A 28 -4.38 -26.96 2.67
N THR A 29 -4.16 -26.31 3.80
CA THR A 29 -4.72 -24.99 4.13
C THR A 29 -4.06 -23.89 3.30
N ARG A 30 -4.42 -23.80 2.01
CA ARG A 30 -4.02 -22.72 1.10
C ARG A 30 -4.66 -21.38 1.51
N GLN A 31 -4.09 -20.73 2.52
CA GLN A 31 -4.23 -19.28 2.70
C GLN A 31 -3.67 -18.57 1.46
N ARG A 32 -4.33 -17.50 1.01
CA ARG A 32 -4.04 -16.77 -0.23
C ARG A 32 -3.72 -15.31 0.09
N ILE A 33 -3.03 -14.64 -0.84
CA ILE A 33 -2.02 -13.61 -0.53
C ILE A 33 -2.05 -12.52 -1.60
N GLU A 34 -2.10 -11.26 -1.19
CA GLU A 34 -1.78 -10.04 -1.98
C GLU A 34 -0.57 -9.36 -1.30
N CYS A 35 0.40 -8.79 -2.03
CA CYS A 35 1.69 -8.37 -1.46
C CYS A 35 2.04 -6.87 -1.58
N ILE A 36 3.12 -6.50 -0.86
CA ILE A 36 3.69 -5.15 -0.74
C ILE A 36 5.18 -5.27 -0.40
N THR A 37 6.03 -4.37 -0.91
CA THR A 37 7.39 -4.11 -0.37
C THR A 37 7.61 -2.61 -0.07
N LEU A 38 8.41 -2.30 0.95
CA LEU A 38 8.90 -0.95 1.22
C LEU A 38 10.14 -0.64 0.35
N LEU A 39 10.27 0.61 -0.08
CA LEU A 39 11.51 1.21 -0.57
C LEU A 39 11.58 2.64 -0.04
N LEU A 40 12.79 3.11 0.29
CA LEU A 40 13.02 4.46 0.81
C LEU A 40 13.79 5.32 -0.19
N HIS A 41 13.25 5.41 -1.40
CA HIS A 41 13.90 6.12 -2.49
C HIS A 41 14.04 7.62 -2.18
N VAL A 42 15.27 8.00 -1.83
CA VAL A 42 15.66 9.39 -1.56
C VAL A 42 15.69 10.13 -2.89
N LEU A 43 14.57 10.75 -3.28
CA LEU A 43 14.51 11.70 -4.38
C LEU A 43 15.22 13.02 -4.01
N ARG A 44 16.55 12.96 -3.83
CA ARG A 44 17.41 14.08 -4.22
C ARG A 44 17.66 13.94 -5.72
N PRO A 45 17.29 14.93 -6.54
CA PRO A 45 17.57 14.87 -7.96
C PRO A 45 19.07 15.05 -8.21
N HIS A 46 19.81 13.94 -8.24
CA HIS A 46 21.11 13.87 -8.94
C HIS A 46 20.90 13.81 -10.47
N THR A 47 19.96 14.63 -10.97
CA THR A 47 19.88 14.99 -12.37
C THR A 47 21.01 15.95 -12.67
N VAL A 48 22.18 15.42 -13.00
CA VAL A 48 23.15 16.17 -13.79
C VAL A 48 22.48 16.42 -15.15
N ASP A 49 22.16 17.68 -15.41
CA ASP A 49 21.57 18.21 -16.65
C ASP A 49 20.27 17.54 -17.13
N GLY A 50 19.43 17.05 -16.21
CA GLY A 50 18.12 16.46 -16.53
C GLY A 50 18.14 15.16 -17.32
N ARG A 51 19.33 14.58 -17.56
CA ARG A 51 19.49 13.30 -18.28
C ARG A 51 19.25 12.14 -17.31
N ASN A 52 18.63 11.06 -17.78
CA ASN A 52 18.62 9.80 -17.04
C ASN A 52 20.08 9.35 -16.84
N ILE A 53 20.44 8.98 -15.61
CA ILE A 53 21.77 8.42 -15.32
C ILE A 53 21.89 7.10 -16.07
N GLN A 54 22.59 7.14 -17.20
CA GLN A 54 23.03 5.93 -17.89
C GLN A 54 24.23 5.38 -17.13
N CYS A 55 23.97 4.46 -16.20
CA CYS A 55 25.00 3.55 -15.74
C CYS A 55 25.65 2.90 -16.96
N ALA A 56 26.99 2.80 -16.95
CA ALA A 56 27.72 2.07 -18.00
C ALA A 56 27.03 0.72 -18.21
N GLY A 57 26.52 0.53 -19.43
CA GLY A 57 25.36 -0.33 -19.67
C GLY A 57 25.55 -1.76 -19.18
N PHE A 58 24.44 -2.44 -18.86
CA PHE A 58 24.43 -3.87 -18.49
C PHE A 58 25.43 -4.63 -19.37
N PRO A 59 26.49 -5.22 -18.80
CA PRO A 59 27.60 -5.71 -19.61
C PRO A 59 27.10 -6.72 -20.62
N THR A 60 27.70 -6.69 -21.82
CA THR A 60 27.43 -7.58 -22.95
C THR A 60 27.89 -9.00 -22.62
N TRP A 61 27.15 -9.62 -21.72
CA TRP A 61 27.50 -10.90 -21.11
C TRP A 61 27.31 -12.04 -22.13
N PRO A 62 28.27 -12.98 -22.25
CA PRO A 62 28.28 -13.96 -23.34
C PRO A 62 27.21 -15.06 -23.24
N LEU A 63 26.39 -15.04 -22.18
CA LEU A 63 25.19 -15.89 -22.12
C LEU A 63 24.11 -15.29 -23.03
N SER A 64 24.03 -15.82 -24.26
CA SER A 64 22.89 -15.57 -25.13
C SER A 64 21.58 -15.91 -24.40
N ALA A 65 20.51 -15.16 -24.70
CA ALA A 65 19.20 -15.44 -24.11
C ALA A 65 18.79 -16.91 -24.33
N THR A 66 19.21 -17.49 -25.47
CA THR A 66 19.02 -18.88 -25.90
C THR A 66 19.50 -19.92 -24.89
N LEU A 67 20.57 -19.66 -24.13
CA LEU A 67 21.06 -20.58 -23.09
C LEU A 67 20.27 -20.48 -21.77
N ALA A 68 19.58 -19.35 -21.52
CA ALA A 68 18.65 -19.19 -20.41
C ALA A 68 17.20 -19.61 -20.74
N LEU A 69 16.95 -20.04 -21.99
CA LEU A 69 15.61 -20.06 -22.62
C LEU A 69 14.88 -21.41 -22.58
N ASN A 70 15.44 -22.44 -21.95
CA ASN A 70 15.05 -23.84 -22.23
C ASN A 70 13.70 -24.30 -21.61
N LYS A 71 12.82 -23.38 -21.16
CA LYS A 71 11.46 -23.60 -20.63
C LYS A 71 10.57 -22.36 -20.83
N ASP A 72 9.25 -22.54 -20.82
CA ASP A 72 8.19 -21.53 -21.08
C ASP A 72 8.07 -20.38 -20.03
N THR A 73 9.12 -20.11 -19.26
CA THR A 73 9.20 -19.00 -18.30
C THR A 73 9.58 -17.66 -18.95
N VAL A 74 9.82 -17.63 -20.26
CA VAL A 74 10.22 -16.42 -21.01
C VAL A 74 9.01 -15.72 -21.61
N GLY A 75 8.85 -14.47 -21.22
CA GLY A 75 7.74 -13.58 -21.53
C GLY A 75 7.76 -12.41 -20.54
N PRO A 76 6.83 -11.45 -20.62
CA PRO A 76 6.69 -10.43 -19.58
C PRO A 76 6.46 -11.11 -18.21
N PRO A 77 6.93 -10.52 -17.10
CA PRO A 77 6.72 -11.01 -15.74
C PRO A 77 5.30 -11.55 -15.49
N GLN A 78 5.20 -12.80 -15.03
CA GLN A 78 3.93 -13.50 -14.79
C GLN A 78 3.28 -13.06 -13.47
N CYS A 79 2.96 -11.77 -13.41
CA CYS A 79 2.27 -11.12 -12.30
C CYS A 79 0.79 -11.58 -12.26
N GLN A 80 0.31 -12.00 -11.09
CA GLN A 80 -0.97 -12.72 -10.97
C GLN A 80 -2.19 -11.80 -10.91
N HIS A 81 -2.41 -11.02 -11.98
CA HIS A 81 -3.47 -9.99 -12.03
C HIS A 81 -4.92 -10.54 -12.00
N GLU A 82 -5.16 -11.82 -12.35
CA GLU A 82 -6.51 -12.39 -12.52
C GLU A 82 -7.04 -13.23 -11.34
N ARG A 83 -6.65 -12.93 -10.09
CA ARG A 83 -7.11 -13.71 -8.92
C ARG A 83 -8.11 -12.91 -8.08
N GLN A 84 -9.25 -13.55 -7.80
CA GLN A 84 -10.48 -12.91 -7.29
C GLN A 84 -10.29 -12.10 -6.00
N PRO A 85 -11.08 -11.02 -5.80
CA PRO A 85 -10.84 -10.03 -4.76
C PRO A 85 -11.10 -10.57 -3.35
N THR A 86 -10.05 -10.56 -2.51
CA THR A 86 -10.18 -10.69 -1.05
C THR A 86 -9.17 -9.76 -0.38
N PRO A 87 -9.60 -8.66 0.28
CA PRO A 87 -8.71 -7.58 0.69
C PRO A 87 -7.85 -7.98 1.90
N LEU A 88 -6.63 -8.47 1.65
CA LEU A 88 -5.77 -9.00 2.71
C LEU A 88 -4.28 -8.77 2.44
N TRP A 89 -3.83 -7.55 2.77
CA TRP A 89 -2.42 -7.12 2.70
C TRP A 89 -1.47 -8.06 3.45
N VAL A 90 -0.76 -8.88 2.69
CA VAL A 90 0.48 -9.55 3.10
C VAL A 90 1.67 -8.65 2.68
N LEU A 91 2.85 -8.94 3.21
CA LEU A 91 4.09 -8.27 2.84
C LEU A 91 5.05 -9.30 2.25
N HIS A 92 5.92 -8.85 1.37
CA HIS A 92 6.69 -9.72 0.47
C HIS A 92 7.85 -10.48 1.12
N GLN A 93 7.98 -10.43 2.45
CA GLN A 93 9.08 -11.04 3.19
C GLN A 93 8.59 -11.90 4.36
N SER A 94 9.51 -12.63 5.00
CA SER A 94 9.24 -13.55 6.11
C SER A 94 8.90 -12.86 7.45
N SER A 95 8.46 -11.58 7.41
CA SER A 95 7.85 -10.88 8.52
C SER A 95 6.51 -11.55 8.86
N THR A 96 6.56 -12.53 9.77
CA THR A 96 5.35 -13.13 10.34
C THR A 96 4.46 -11.99 10.89
N PRO A 97 3.12 -12.10 10.91
CA PRO A 97 2.27 -10.97 11.30
C PRO A 97 2.54 -10.36 12.69
N ALA A 98 3.33 -11.04 13.55
CA ALA A 98 3.81 -10.57 14.85
C ALA A 98 5.17 -9.83 14.84
N ARG A 99 5.84 -9.72 13.67
CA ARG A 99 7.08 -8.95 13.44
C ARG A 99 6.85 -7.61 12.74
N ARG A 100 5.73 -7.45 12.03
CA ARG A 100 5.40 -6.20 11.34
C ARG A 100 5.39 -5.05 12.36
N PRO A 101 6.25 -4.01 12.22
CA PRO A 101 6.28 -2.92 13.17
C PRO A 101 4.95 -2.20 13.27
N SER A 102 4.78 -1.51 14.39
CA SER A 102 3.78 -0.47 14.47
C SER A 102 4.09 0.63 13.44
N ARG A 103 3.03 1.24 12.88
CA ARG A 103 3.09 2.54 12.18
C ARG A 103 4.10 3.49 12.82
N SER A 104 4.07 3.59 14.15
CA SER A 104 4.88 4.49 14.96
C SER A 104 6.38 4.18 14.87
N ALA A 105 6.78 2.90 14.81
CA ALA A 105 8.18 2.50 14.61
C ALA A 105 8.65 2.80 13.19
N VAL A 106 7.81 2.58 12.16
CA VAL A 106 8.11 2.98 10.78
C VAL A 106 8.26 4.50 10.69
N ILE A 107 7.31 5.29 11.23
CA ILE A 107 7.41 6.76 11.28
C ILE A 107 8.68 7.22 12.02
N ALA A 108 8.97 6.66 13.20
CA ALA A 108 10.16 7.01 13.98
C ALA A 108 11.45 6.68 13.20
N THR A 109 11.43 5.61 12.41
CA THR A 109 12.49 5.24 11.48
C THR A 109 12.60 6.22 10.30
N LEU A 110 11.48 6.67 9.71
CA LEU A 110 11.49 7.70 8.67
C LEU A 110 12.04 9.04 9.17
N HIS A 111 11.76 9.40 10.43
CA HIS A 111 12.31 10.62 11.05
C HIS A 111 13.81 10.56 11.36
N LYS A 112 14.43 9.38 11.25
CA LYS A 112 15.89 9.19 11.38
C LYS A 112 16.63 9.28 10.05
N LEU A 113 15.92 9.46 8.95
CA LEU A 113 16.51 9.70 7.63
C LEU A 113 16.78 11.20 7.41
N PRO A 114 17.66 11.57 6.44
CA PRO A 114 17.96 12.97 6.17
C PRO A 114 16.72 13.82 5.89
N ALA A 115 16.71 15.06 6.39
CA ALA A 115 15.65 16.01 6.07
C ALA A 115 15.56 16.23 4.55
N GLY A 116 14.32 16.21 4.02
CA GLY A 116 14.04 16.24 2.59
C GLY A 116 13.98 14.85 1.91
N THR A 117 14.22 13.75 2.63
CA THR A 117 14.03 12.39 2.09
C THR A 117 12.57 12.12 1.72
N ALA A 118 12.33 11.91 0.42
CA ALA A 118 11.09 11.32 -0.08
C ALA A 118 11.04 9.80 0.19
N TYR A 119 9.88 9.18 0.02
CA TYR A 119 9.72 7.74 0.17
C TYR A 119 8.61 7.19 -0.73
N LYS A 120 8.75 5.94 -1.19
CA LYS A 120 7.78 5.29 -2.06
C LYS A 120 7.56 3.83 -1.67
N TRP A 121 6.32 3.51 -1.33
CA TRP A 121 5.85 2.13 -1.24
C TRP A 121 5.66 1.56 -2.64
N HIS A 122 6.12 0.33 -2.89
CA HIS A 122 5.88 -0.37 -4.15
C HIS A 122 4.82 -1.46 -3.95
N SER A 123 3.80 -1.45 -4.82
CA SER A 123 2.85 -2.56 -4.98
C SER A 123 3.44 -3.63 -5.90
N ASP A 124 2.79 -4.79 -5.94
CA ASP A 124 3.08 -5.86 -6.90
C ASP A 124 3.03 -5.32 -8.36
N ASP A 125 2.11 -4.41 -8.69
CA ASP A 125 2.06 -3.77 -10.02
C ASP A 125 3.26 -2.85 -10.31
N ASP A 126 3.77 -2.15 -9.29
CA ASP A 126 4.96 -1.31 -9.42
C ASP A 126 6.25 -2.12 -9.52
N ILE A 127 6.31 -3.26 -8.83
CA ILE A 127 7.36 -4.27 -8.99
C ILE A 127 7.28 -4.86 -10.40
N CYS A 128 6.09 -5.28 -10.83
CA CYS A 128 5.83 -5.86 -12.14
C CYS A 128 6.24 -4.92 -13.28
N ARG A 129 5.74 -3.67 -13.26
CA ARG A 129 6.02 -2.64 -14.28
C ARG A 129 7.48 -2.23 -14.34
N PHE A 130 8.20 -2.32 -13.21
CA PHE A 130 9.65 -2.17 -13.20
C PHE A 130 10.35 -3.39 -13.84
N MET A 131 9.93 -4.61 -13.49
CA MET A 131 10.53 -5.84 -14.02
C MET A 131 10.27 -6.05 -15.52
N THR A 132 9.12 -5.63 -16.06
CA THR A 132 8.83 -5.65 -17.51
C THR A 132 9.82 -4.82 -18.35
N ALA A 133 10.52 -3.87 -17.73
CA ALA A 133 11.51 -3.02 -18.39
C ALA A 133 12.97 -3.52 -18.24
N GLN A 134 13.21 -4.62 -17.52
CA GLN A 134 14.57 -5.15 -17.28
C GLN A 134 15.03 -6.08 -18.41
N PRO A 135 16.34 -6.29 -18.61
CA PRO A 135 16.87 -7.30 -19.52
C PRO A 135 16.21 -8.68 -19.33
N LEU A 136 15.91 -9.37 -20.43
CA LEU A 136 15.15 -10.63 -20.45
C LEU A 136 15.72 -11.72 -19.50
N ARG A 137 17.04 -11.75 -19.27
CA ARG A 137 17.66 -12.70 -18.32
C ARG A 137 17.14 -12.52 -16.87
N PHE A 138 16.86 -11.29 -16.46
CA PHE A 138 16.26 -11.00 -15.15
C PHE A 138 14.74 -11.23 -15.14
N GLN A 139 14.04 -11.00 -16.25
CA GLN A 139 12.61 -11.33 -16.36
C GLN A 139 12.39 -12.86 -16.23
N ALA A 140 13.19 -13.64 -16.96
CA ALA A 140 13.17 -15.10 -16.91
C ALA A 140 13.51 -15.63 -15.51
N LEU A 141 14.56 -15.08 -14.86
CA LEU A 141 14.87 -15.42 -13.46
C LEU A 141 13.71 -15.06 -12.53
N PHE A 142 13.14 -13.86 -12.63
CA PHE A 142 12.02 -13.42 -11.79
C PHE A 142 10.82 -14.37 -11.92
N ASN A 143 10.47 -14.79 -13.13
CA ASN A 143 9.43 -15.80 -13.37
C ASN A 143 9.79 -17.18 -12.80
N ALA A 144 11.05 -17.59 -12.90
CA ALA A 144 11.52 -18.89 -12.44
C ALA A 144 11.69 -19.00 -10.91
N LEU A 145 11.87 -17.89 -10.19
CA LEU A 145 12.12 -17.86 -8.75
C LEU A 145 10.90 -18.37 -7.95
N PRO A 146 11.00 -19.51 -7.23
CA PRO A 146 9.84 -20.21 -6.65
C PRO A 146 9.30 -19.56 -5.36
N ARG A 147 9.77 -18.36 -5.01
CA ARG A 147 9.40 -17.61 -3.82
C ARG A 147 9.44 -16.12 -4.08
N THR A 148 8.36 -15.45 -3.69
CA THR A 148 8.22 -13.99 -3.72
C THR A 148 9.31 -13.25 -2.97
N VAL A 149 9.81 -13.79 -1.85
CA VAL A 149 10.93 -13.16 -1.13
C VAL A 149 12.18 -13.02 -2.02
N HIS A 150 12.53 -14.06 -2.79
CA HIS A 150 13.68 -14.01 -3.71
C HIS A 150 13.41 -13.14 -4.94
N GLN A 151 12.17 -13.10 -5.44
CA GLN A 151 11.74 -12.21 -6.53
C GLN A 151 11.94 -10.74 -6.12
N VAL A 152 11.63 -10.42 -4.87
CA VAL A 152 11.76 -9.08 -4.28
C VAL A 152 13.21 -8.76 -3.91
N ASP A 153 14.02 -9.76 -3.55
CA ASP A 153 15.47 -9.60 -3.45
C ASP A 153 16.10 -9.25 -4.82
N LEU A 154 15.75 -9.96 -5.88
CA LEU A 154 16.19 -9.65 -7.25
C LEU A 154 15.75 -8.24 -7.68
N TRP A 155 14.47 -7.92 -7.47
CA TRP A 155 13.90 -6.61 -7.78
C TRP A 155 14.60 -5.47 -7.04
N ARG A 156 14.82 -5.59 -5.71
CA ARG A 156 15.44 -4.51 -4.92
C ARG A 156 16.87 -4.23 -5.37
N TYR A 157 17.64 -5.26 -5.71
CA TYR A 157 19.02 -5.10 -6.19
C TYR A 157 19.07 -4.41 -7.57
N LEU A 158 18.20 -4.77 -8.50
CA LEU A 158 18.11 -4.12 -9.82
C LEU A 158 17.62 -2.67 -9.71
N LEU A 159 16.64 -2.40 -8.84
CA LEU A 159 16.07 -1.08 -8.63
C LEU A 159 17.08 -0.12 -7.98
N LEU A 160 17.77 -0.56 -6.93
CA LEU A 160 18.84 0.22 -6.30
C LEU A 160 20.05 0.42 -7.23
N TYR A 161 20.39 -0.56 -8.06
CA TYR A 161 21.40 -0.39 -9.10
C TYR A 161 21.00 0.71 -10.10
N GLN A 162 19.75 0.77 -10.55
CA GLN A 162 19.31 1.76 -11.53
C GLN A 162 19.02 3.16 -10.93
N GLN A 163 18.50 3.23 -9.70
CA GLN A 163 17.94 4.48 -9.15
C GLN A 163 18.64 4.97 -7.87
N GLY A 164 19.52 4.16 -7.26
CA GLY A 164 20.12 4.47 -5.97
C GLY A 164 19.09 4.63 -4.85
N GLY A 165 19.42 5.46 -3.85
CA GLY A 165 18.57 5.80 -2.72
C GLY A 165 18.82 4.92 -1.50
N ILE A 166 17.79 4.80 -0.65
CA ILE A 166 17.80 3.96 0.54
C ILE A 166 16.78 2.83 0.33
N TYR A 167 17.12 1.63 0.75
CA TYR A 167 16.19 0.53 0.92
C TYR A 167 16.13 0.15 2.39
N LEU A 168 14.92 -0.17 2.85
CA LEU A 168 14.63 -0.62 4.20
C LEU A 168 13.51 -1.66 4.10
N ASP A 169 13.66 -2.81 4.76
CA ASP A 169 12.57 -3.78 4.88
C ASP A 169 11.44 -3.24 5.75
N ASP A 170 10.24 -3.83 5.62
CA ASP A 170 9.11 -3.46 6.47
C ASP A 170 9.36 -3.80 7.94
N ASP A 171 10.19 -4.81 8.26
CA ASP A 171 10.53 -5.21 9.62
C ASP A 171 11.85 -4.64 10.19
N ALA A 172 12.43 -3.63 9.52
CA ALA A 172 13.63 -2.93 9.96
C ALA A 172 13.31 -1.59 10.68
N GLU A 173 13.82 -1.43 11.90
CA GLU A 173 13.77 -0.17 12.67
C GLU A 173 15.16 0.47 12.70
N LEU A 174 15.30 1.70 12.16
CA LEU A 174 16.54 2.47 12.29
C LEU A 174 16.69 2.99 13.72
N LEU A 175 17.91 2.98 14.23
CA LEU A 175 18.24 3.30 15.62
C LEU A 175 19.03 4.61 15.72
N SER A 176 20.15 4.75 14.99
CA SER A 176 20.90 6.00 14.74
C SER A 176 20.15 7.04 13.88
N ILE A 177 20.64 8.29 13.84
CA ILE A 177 20.14 9.36 12.96
C ILE A 177 21.09 9.55 11.76
N PHE A 178 20.60 9.25 10.57
CA PHE A 178 21.32 9.48 9.32
C PHE A 178 21.26 10.94 8.90
N ASN A 179 22.31 11.70 9.23
CA ASN A 179 22.49 13.04 8.70
C ASN A 179 22.89 13.02 7.20
N ALA A 180 22.55 14.09 6.48
CA ALA A 180 22.82 14.17 5.04
C ALA A 180 24.31 14.17 4.68
N SER A 181 25.19 14.67 5.56
CA SER A 181 26.62 14.77 5.29
C SER A 181 27.25 13.38 5.14
N PHE A 182 26.98 12.49 6.10
CA PHE A 182 27.48 11.12 6.07
C PHE A 182 26.94 10.33 4.87
N VAL A 183 25.63 10.42 4.60
CA VAL A 183 25.00 9.73 3.45
C VAL A 183 25.58 10.21 2.11
N ASN A 184 25.94 11.49 1.98
CA ASN A 184 26.58 12.01 0.77
C ASN A 184 28.07 11.63 0.65
N SER A 185 28.76 11.40 1.78
CA SER A 185 30.20 11.10 1.85
C SER A 185 30.59 9.69 1.41
N VAL A 186 29.62 8.79 1.22
CA VAL A 186 29.81 7.41 0.74
C VAL A 186 28.98 7.17 -0.52
N ASP A 187 29.39 6.18 -1.31
CA ASP A 187 28.66 5.73 -2.51
C ASP A 187 27.78 4.51 -2.21
N SER A 188 28.16 3.67 -1.23
CA SER A 188 27.26 2.65 -0.67
C SER A 188 27.50 2.34 0.81
N MET A 189 26.50 1.73 1.44
CA MET A 189 26.50 1.42 2.87
C MET A 189 25.78 0.10 3.14
N TYR A 190 26.39 -0.73 3.98
CA TYR A 190 25.88 -2.05 4.35
C TYR A 190 25.98 -2.29 5.86
N VAL A 191 25.08 -3.12 6.39
CA VAL A 191 25.06 -3.48 7.81
C VAL A 191 25.09 -4.99 7.97
N THR A 192 25.84 -5.50 8.96
CA THR A 192 25.97 -6.94 9.21
C THR A 192 24.96 -7.48 10.24
N GLN A 193 24.42 -8.68 10.00
CA GLN A 193 23.33 -9.26 10.81
C GLN A 193 23.86 -9.94 12.09
N GLY A 194 23.45 -9.43 13.26
CA GLY A 194 24.07 -9.78 14.54
C GLY A 194 23.43 -10.88 15.40
N SER A 195 22.41 -11.59 14.91
CA SER A 195 21.56 -12.45 15.73
C SER A 195 21.76 -13.96 15.55
N SER A 196 22.62 -14.42 14.64
CA SER A 196 22.68 -15.85 14.29
C SER A 196 24.03 -16.37 13.77
N HIS A 197 24.80 -17.02 14.66
CA HIS A 197 25.81 -18.01 14.26
C HIS A 197 25.19 -19.27 13.63
N ARG A 198 23.85 -19.42 13.63
CA ARG A 198 23.12 -20.61 13.18
C ARG A 198 22.67 -20.56 11.72
N ALA A 199 22.83 -19.43 11.03
CA ALA A 199 22.29 -19.22 9.67
C ALA A 199 23.22 -19.68 8.54
N LEU A 200 24.54 -19.70 8.74
CA LEU A 200 25.53 -20.04 7.71
C LEU A 200 26.37 -21.30 8.02
N TYR A 201 25.73 -22.35 8.53
CA TYR A 201 26.26 -23.71 8.39
C TYR A 201 26.02 -24.26 6.98
N GLY A 202 26.58 -23.60 5.97
CA GLY A 202 26.82 -24.20 4.66
C GLY A 202 28.20 -24.83 4.68
N SER A 203 28.28 -26.16 4.69
CA SER A 203 29.58 -26.81 4.64
C SER A 203 30.17 -26.64 3.24
N THR A 204 31.49 -26.51 3.11
CA THR A 204 32.15 -26.67 1.81
C THR A 204 32.50 -28.14 1.53
N SER A 205 31.68 -29.03 2.11
CA SER A 205 31.69 -30.49 2.02
C SER A 205 30.26 -31.03 1.89
N ASP A 206 29.37 -30.26 1.23
CA ASP A 206 28.08 -30.79 0.77
C ASP A 206 28.31 -31.86 -0.34
N GLU A 207 29.54 -31.94 -0.86
CA GLU A 207 30.18 -33.18 -1.30
C GLU A 207 30.39 -34.17 -0.12
N GLY A 208 29.37 -34.96 0.18
CA GLY A 208 29.47 -36.34 0.67
C GLY A 208 30.03 -36.64 2.06
N GLY A 209 30.56 -35.68 2.82
CA GLY A 209 31.28 -35.94 4.07
C GLY A 209 30.43 -35.94 5.34
N THR A 210 30.36 -37.07 6.07
CA THR A 210 29.79 -37.17 7.44
C THR A 210 30.71 -36.57 8.52
N LEU A 211 31.11 -35.32 8.35
CA LEU A 211 32.02 -34.63 9.28
C LEU A 211 31.32 -34.19 10.58
N PRO A 212 32.00 -34.28 11.75
CA PRO A 212 31.45 -33.83 13.03
C PRO A 212 31.03 -32.37 13.04
N LEU A 213 30.11 -32.01 13.95
CA LEU A 213 29.57 -30.64 14.04
C LEU A 213 30.65 -29.57 14.30
N ALA A 214 31.78 -29.95 14.92
CA ALA A 214 32.93 -29.09 15.18
C ALA A 214 33.71 -28.67 13.91
N ALA A 215 33.57 -29.39 12.78
CA ALA A 215 34.23 -29.06 11.52
C ALA A 215 33.47 -28.03 10.67
N LYS A 216 32.27 -27.60 11.11
CA LYS A 216 31.42 -26.64 10.40
C LYS A 216 31.84 -25.21 10.69
N GLU A 217 32.90 -24.76 10.01
CA GLU A 217 33.42 -23.41 10.20
C GLU A 217 32.43 -22.30 9.78
N PRO A 218 32.45 -21.15 10.48
CA PRO A 218 31.59 -20.03 10.17
C PRO A 218 32.05 -19.32 8.89
N PHE A 219 31.20 -19.31 7.87
CA PHE A 219 31.25 -18.26 6.87
C PHE A 219 31.01 -16.90 7.55
N GLY A 220 31.60 -15.83 7.02
CA GLY A 220 31.55 -14.50 7.63
C GLY A 220 30.14 -13.96 7.90
N LYS A 221 30.06 -12.95 8.79
CA LYS A 221 28.83 -12.24 9.15
C LYS A 221 28.05 -11.82 7.89
N THR A 222 26.78 -12.19 7.79
CA THR A 222 25.91 -11.83 6.65
C THR A 222 25.67 -10.34 6.58
N ILE A 223 25.51 -9.79 5.37
CA ILE A 223 24.89 -8.48 5.19
C ILE A 223 23.38 -8.61 5.36
N TYR A 224 22.78 -7.71 6.13
CA TYR A 224 21.34 -7.56 6.27
C TYR A 224 20.82 -6.76 5.06
N ASN A 225 20.24 -7.45 4.08
CA ASN A 225 19.65 -6.82 2.89
C ASN A 225 18.36 -6.01 3.18
N GLY A 226 17.91 -6.01 4.43
CA GLY A 226 16.83 -5.19 4.95
C GLY A 226 17.23 -3.76 5.32
N PHE A 227 18.50 -3.39 5.18
CA PHE A 227 18.88 -1.98 5.12
C PHE A 227 20.09 -1.78 4.21
N LEU A 228 19.91 -1.01 3.15
CA LEU A 228 20.92 -0.70 2.14
C LEU A 228 20.86 0.79 1.81
N VAL A 229 22.01 1.44 1.66
CA VAL A 229 22.10 2.80 1.10
C VAL A 229 23.05 2.75 -0.07
N THR A 230 22.70 3.39 -1.20
CA THR A 230 23.57 3.40 -2.37
C THR A 230 23.27 4.55 -3.32
N LYS A 231 24.29 5.05 -4.01
CA LYS A 231 24.13 5.82 -5.25
C LYS A 231 23.77 4.86 -6.40
N PRO A 232 23.24 5.37 -7.54
CA PRO A 232 23.03 4.56 -8.73
C PRO A 232 24.33 3.93 -9.24
N CYS A 233 24.22 2.90 -10.07
CA CYS A 233 25.30 2.19 -10.76
C CYS A 233 26.19 1.29 -9.88
N ASN A 234 25.76 0.97 -8.67
CA ASN A 234 26.46 0.11 -7.73
C ASN A 234 26.69 -1.32 -8.28
N HIS A 235 27.94 -1.61 -8.66
CA HIS A 235 28.34 -2.89 -9.23
C HIS A 235 28.22 -4.09 -8.28
N VAL A 236 28.16 -3.89 -6.95
CA VAL A 236 27.90 -4.97 -5.99
C VAL A 236 26.50 -5.53 -6.23
N LEU A 237 25.49 -4.67 -6.29
CA LEU A 237 24.09 -5.10 -6.42
C LEU A 237 23.82 -5.74 -7.78
N LEU A 238 24.45 -5.24 -8.85
CA LEU A 238 24.42 -5.90 -10.16
C LEU A 238 25.11 -7.27 -10.12
N SER A 239 26.30 -7.39 -9.49
CA SER A 239 27.01 -8.67 -9.34
C SER A 239 26.14 -9.72 -8.63
N VAL A 240 25.37 -9.31 -7.61
CA VAL A 240 24.40 -10.20 -6.94
C VAL A 240 23.28 -10.64 -7.89
N ALA A 241 22.67 -9.73 -8.64
CA ALA A 241 21.58 -10.06 -9.57
C ALA A 241 22.06 -10.97 -10.72
N GLU A 242 23.26 -10.73 -11.27
CA GLU A 242 23.85 -11.61 -12.30
C GLU A 242 24.20 -12.98 -11.73
N ARG A 243 24.73 -13.08 -10.49
CA ARG A 243 24.99 -14.39 -9.83
C ARG A 243 23.72 -15.13 -9.47
N MET A 244 22.64 -14.44 -9.09
CA MET A 244 21.31 -15.06 -8.95
C MET A 244 20.81 -15.61 -10.29
N THR A 245 21.18 -14.99 -11.41
CA THR A 245 20.83 -15.45 -12.77
C THR A 245 21.67 -16.65 -13.19
N GLN A 246 22.97 -16.66 -12.89
CA GLN A 246 23.89 -17.78 -13.15
C GLN A 246 23.54 -19.04 -12.35
N LEU A 247 23.09 -18.89 -11.10
CA LEU A 247 22.64 -20.01 -10.25
C LEU A 247 21.21 -20.47 -10.55
N GLY A 248 20.41 -19.63 -11.21
CA GLY A 248 19.00 -19.89 -11.47
C GLY A 248 18.13 -19.97 -10.19
N PRO A 249 16.92 -20.55 -10.28
CA PRO A 249 16.06 -20.75 -9.11
C PRO A 249 16.59 -21.87 -8.20
N PRO A 250 16.42 -21.79 -6.87
CA PRO A 250 16.90 -22.81 -5.90
C PRO A 250 16.34 -24.24 -6.03
N THR A 251 15.51 -24.50 -7.04
CA THR A 251 14.96 -25.82 -7.40
C THR A 251 15.63 -26.44 -8.62
N TRP A 252 16.52 -25.72 -9.32
CA TRP A 252 17.42 -26.34 -10.30
C TRP A 252 18.49 -27.14 -9.55
N THR A 253 18.71 -28.37 -9.99
CA THR A 253 19.52 -29.36 -9.29
C THR A 253 21.01 -29.08 -9.44
N ILE A 254 21.55 -28.23 -8.57
CA ILE A 254 22.95 -28.36 -8.17
C ILE A 254 23.09 -29.75 -7.53
N PRO A 255 24.01 -30.64 -7.97
CA PRO A 255 24.05 -32.04 -7.52
C PRO A 255 24.30 -32.24 -6.01
N HIS A 256 24.77 -31.21 -5.30
CA HIS A 256 25.26 -31.29 -3.93
C HIS A 256 24.67 -30.18 -3.05
N GLY A 257 23.68 -30.55 -2.23
CA GLY A 257 23.13 -29.71 -1.16
C GLY A 257 21.87 -28.91 -1.52
N ARG A 258 20.98 -28.71 -0.53
CA ARG A 258 19.83 -27.80 -0.66
C ARG A 258 20.32 -26.36 -0.54
N LEU A 259 20.16 -25.54 -1.58
CA LEU A 259 20.35 -24.10 -1.48
C LEU A 259 19.49 -23.52 -0.35
N SER A 260 20.16 -23.07 0.72
CA SER A 260 19.55 -22.43 1.89
C SER A 260 18.72 -21.21 1.49
N TYR A 261 17.63 -20.93 2.21
CA TYR A 261 16.70 -19.80 2.02
C TYR A 261 17.30 -18.38 2.17
N TRP A 262 18.63 -18.27 2.13
CA TRP A 262 19.44 -17.09 2.39
C TRP A 262 20.60 -16.95 1.38
N TYR A 263 20.55 -17.67 0.25
CA TYR A 263 21.66 -17.74 -0.71
C TYR A 263 22.02 -16.36 -1.30
N ASN A 264 21.02 -15.52 -1.54
CA ASN A 264 21.14 -14.12 -1.94
C ASN A 264 21.85 -13.25 -0.88
N LEU A 265 21.72 -13.55 0.42
CA LEU A 265 22.49 -12.87 1.48
C LEU A 265 23.97 -13.27 1.43
N LYS A 266 24.28 -14.52 1.07
CA LYS A 266 25.66 -14.97 0.83
C LYS A 266 26.24 -14.24 -0.38
N LEU A 267 25.50 -14.21 -1.50
CA LEU A 267 25.92 -13.50 -2.71
C LEU A 267 26.21 -12.02 -2.43
N LEU A 268 25.35 -11.34 -1.66
CA LEU A 268 25.56 -9.95 -1.26
C LEU A 268 26.80 -9.80 -0.38
N ALA A 269 26.95 -10.61 0.68
CA ALA A 269 28.12 -10.53 1.55
C ALA A 269 29.44 -10.81 0.81
N THR A 270 29.45 -11.80 -0.09
CA THR A 270 30.58 -12.09 -0.97
C THR A 270 30.87 -10.91 -1.91
N ALA A 271 29.86 -10.36 -2.60
CA ALA A 271 30.06 -9.27 -3.57
C ALA A 271 30.51 -7.95 -2.92
N VAL A 272 30.11 -7.66 -1.66
CA VAL A 272 30.65 -6.52 -0.90
C VAL A 272 32.13 -6.77 -0.57
N ALA A 273 32.48 -7.96 -0.08
CA ALA A 273 33.84 -8.31 0.33
C ALA A 273 34.84 -8.43 -0.84
N GLU A 274 34.38 -8.86 -2.02
CA GLU A 274 35.16 -8.84 -3.27
C GLU A 274 35.54 -7.43 -3.72
N ARG A 275 34.82 -6.39 -3.26
CA ARG A 275 35.17 -4.97 -3.45
C ARG A 275 35.93 -4.36 -2.29
N ALA A 276 36.04 -5.06 -1.15
CA ALA A 276 36.82 -4.59 -0.02
C ALA A 276 38.33 -4.82 -0.29
N PRO A 277 39.21 -3.83 -0.05
CA PRO A 277 40.66 -4.02 -0.07
C PRO A 277 41.12 -5.25 0.71
N GLN A 278 42.16 -5.93 0.22
CA GLN A 278 42.68 -7.19 0.78
C GLN A 278 43.18 -7.07 2.24
N GLU A 279 43.32 -5.86 2.75
CA GLU A 279 43.70 -5.55 4.13
C GLU A 279 42.53 -5.69 5.12
N LEU A 280 41.28 -5.52 4.66
CA LEU A 280 40.07 -5.72 5.47
C LEU A 280 39.68 -7.20 5.61
N HIS A 281 40.25 -8.07 4.77
CA HIS A 281 39.97 -9.51 4.75
C HIS A 281 40.61 -10.16 5.98
N ALA A 282 39.79 -10.73 6.86
CA ALA A 282 40.18 -11.09 8.23
C ALA A 282 41.19 -12.25 8.39
N ASN A 283 41.60 -12.91 7.30
CA ASN A 283 42.35 -14.16 7.34
C ASN A 283 43.51 -14.13 6.33
N PRO A 284 44.78 -14.29 6.78
CA PRO A 284 45.95 -14.35 5.90
C PRO A 284 45.84 -15.37 4.75
N HIS A 285 45.10 -16.46 4.90
CA HIS A 285 44.87 -17.43 3.82
C HIS A 285 44.02 -16.88 2.66
N CYS A 286 43.27 -15.79 2.85
CA CYS A 286 42.54 -15.13 1.75
C CYS A 286 43.48 -14.31 0.85
N ARG A 287 44.53 -13.68 1.41
CA ARG A 287 45.60 -13.00 0.63
C ARG A 287 46.31 -13.96 -0.33
N ALA A 288 46.55 -15.20 0.10
CA ALA A 288 47.37 -16.18 -0.63
C ALA A 288 46.71 -16.81 -1.88
N ARG A 289 45.41 -16.57 -2.15
CA ARG A 289 44.68 -17.23 -3.26
C ARG A 289 44.04 -16.28 -4.28
N LEU A 290 44.07 -14.96 -4.06
CA LEU A 290 43.59 -14.00 -5.06
C LEU A 290 44.53 -13.87 -6.27
N ASN A 291 45.82 -14.22 -6.11
CA ASN A 291 46.85 -14.05 -7.14
C ASN A 291 47.09 -15.31 -8.00
N THR A 292 46.37 -16.41 -7.79
CA THR A 292 46.56 -17.68 -8.52
C THR A 292 45.41 -17.98 -9.47
N SER A 293 45.53 -17.49 -10.71
CA SER A 293 44.60 -17.74 -11.81
C SER A 293 44.57 -19.22 -12.22
N GLY A 294 43.55 -19.97 -11.79
CA GLY A 294 43.33 -21.35 -12.26
C GLY A 294 42.58 -22.31 -11.33
N VAL A 295 42.35 -21.96 -10.06
CA VAL A 295 41.70 -22.86 -9.09
C VAL A 295 40.18 -22.65 -9.04
N THR A 296 39.41 -23.73 -9.10
CA THR A 296 37.94 -23.71 -8.99
C THR A 296 37.45 -23.26 -7.61
N PRO A 297 36.27 -22.62 -7.51
CA PRO A 297 35.84 -21.90 -6.31
C PRO A 297 35.29 -22.83 -5.20
N GLN A 298 36.16 -23.61 -4.57
CA GLN A 298 35.83 -24.39 -3.37
C GLN A 298 36.72 -24.05 -2.16
N ARG A 299 36.10 -24.12 -0.98
CA ARG A 299 36.72 -24.00 0.37
C ARG A 299 37.43 -22.68 0.69
N LEU A 300 36.75 -21.54 0.45
CA LEU A 300 37.13 -20.25 1.06
C LEU A 300 36.63 -20.16 2.51
N LYS A 301 37.55 -20.19 3.46
CA LYS A 301 37.32 -19.94 4.90
C LYS A 301 37.62 -18.48 5.26
N CYS A 302 36.97 -17.56 4.54
CA CYS A 302 37.17 -16.12 4.73
C CYS A 302 36.09 -15.54 5.65
N LEU A 303 36.50 -15.14 6.86
CA LEU A 303 35.81 -14.11 7.61
C LEU A 303 35.93 -12.81 6.80
N LEU A 304 34.79 -12.28 6.34
CA LEU A 304 34.76 -11.26 5.27
C LEU A 304 35.31 -9.89 5.72
N PHE A 305 35.22 -9.58 7.02
CA PHE A 305 35.71 -8.34 7.62
C PHE A 305 36.30 -8.61 9.01
N SER A 306 37.50 -8.09 9.31
CA SER A 306 37.98 -7.92 10.69
C SER A 306 38.21 -6.45 11.00
N LEU A 307 37.25 -5.84 11.68
CA LEU A 307 37.32 -4.43 12.03
C LEU A 307 38.30 -4.14 13.18
N SER A 308 38.87 -5.17 13.83
CA SER A 308 39.87 -5.00 14.90
C SER A 308 41.23 -4.52 14.41
N ALA A 309 41.47 -4.51 13.09
CA ALA A 309 42.74 -4.09 12.48
C ALA A 309 42.61 -2.89 11.52
N ALA A 310 41.38 -2.49 11.16
CA ALA A 310 41.12 -1.56 10.06
C ALA A 310 39.85 -0.70 10.25
N ALA A 311 39.61 -0.23 11.47
CA ALA A 311 38.58 0.77 11.76
C ALA A 311 39.04 2.16 11.29
N THR A 312 38.70 2.52 10.05
CA THR A 312 39.19 3.73 9.36
C THR A 312 38.35 4.99 9.60
N ALA A 313 37.15 4.85 10.16
CA ALA A 313 36.25 5.98 10.44
C ALA A 313 35.35 5.71 11.66
N THR A 314 34.69 6.75 12.16
CA THR A 314 33.58 6.63 13.13
C THR A 314 32.32 7.35 12.66
N PHE A 315 31.17 6.89 13.14
CA PHE A 315 29.85 7.49 12.95
C PHE A 315 29.11 7.47 14.29
N GLU A 316 28.63 8.63 14.78
CA GLU A 316 28.08 8.77 16.14
C GLU A 316 29.03 8.20 17.24
N GLY A 317 30.36 8.32 17.02
CA GLY A 317 31.40 7.75 17.89
C GLY A 317 31.62 6.24 17.76
N GLN A 318 30.82 5.54 16.95
CA GLN A 318 30.95 4.10 16.70
C GLN A 318 31.92 3.82 15.54
N PRO A 319 32.89 2.89 15.67
CA PRO A 319 33.85 2.57 14.62
C PRO A 319 33.18 1.88 13.42
N LEU A 320 33.60 2.16 12.19
CA LEU A 320 33.13 1.44 11.00
C LEU A 320 34.26 1.20 10.01
N ALA A 321 34.09 0.19 9.15
CA ALA A 321 34.99 -0.04 8.02
C ALA A 321 34.57 0.87 6.87
N LEU A 322 35.34 1.93 6.62
CA LEU A 322 35.22 2.79 5.44
C LEU A 322 36.35 2.44 4.47
N TYR A 323 36.00 2.07 3.25
CA TYR A 323 36.98 1.78 2.20
C TYR A 323 36.54 2.36 0.86
N GLU A 324 37.46 2.30 -0.09
CA GLU A 324 37.26 2.67 -1.49
C GLU A 324 37.71 1.46 -2.33
N ASP A 325 36.98 1.14 -3.41
CA ASP A 325 37.27 -0.04 -4.25
C ASP A 325 38.18 0.30 -5.46
N ASP A 326 38.39 -0.67 -6.36
CA ASP A 326 39.18 -0.53 -7.60
C ASP A 326 38.74 0.59 -8.55
N ARG A 327 37.62 1.27 -8.27
CA ARG A 327 36.97 2.26 -9.13
C ARG A 327 36.67 3.58 -8.42
N GLY A 328 37.17 3.77 -7.21
CA GLY A 328 36.84 4.95 -6.40
C GLY A 328 35.50 4.83 -5.65
N TRP A 329 34.87 3.65 -5.58
CA TRP A 329 33.53 3.50 -4.99
C TRP A 329 33.60 3.37 -3.46
N ARG A 330 33.22 4.43 -2.75
CA ARG A 330 33.35 4.57 -1.29
C ARG A 330 32.27 3.80 -0.56
N THR A 331 32.67 2.85 0.28
CA THR A 331 31.77 1.91 0.95
C THR A 331 31.97 1.91 2.45
N ALA A 332 30.87 2.06 3.21
CA ALA A 332 30.85 1.92 4.66
C ALA A 332 30.16 0.61 5.09
N VAL A 333 30.79 -0.15 5.99
CA VAL A 333 30.26 -1.41 6.54
C VAL A 333 30.21 -1.37 8.06
N PHE A 334 29.03 -1.58 8.63
CA PHE A 334 28.78 -1.61 10.07
C PHE A 334 28.77 -3.05 10.63
N ASP A 335 29.57 -3.28 11.67
CA ASP A 335 29.73 -4.61 12.29
C ASP A 335 28.62 -4.99 13.29
N VAL A 336 28.52 -6.27 13.64
CA VAL A 336 27.49 -6.89 14.49
C VAL A 336 27.22 -6.25 15.86
N PRO A 337 28.23 -5.73 16.61
CA PRO A 337 27.94 -4.97 17.84
C PRO A 337 27.18 -3.66 17.56
N LEU A 338 27.38 -3.12 16.37
CA LEU A 338 27.01 -1.77 15.92
C LEU A 338 25.75 -1.79 15.06
N SER A 339 25.47 -2.90 14.38
CA SER A 339 24.20 -3.07 13.66
C SER A 339 23.03 -2.91 14.62
N LYS A 340 23.11 -3.47 15.83
CA LYS A 340 22.16 -3.23 16.93
C LYS A 340 22.08 -1.78 17.43
N ALA A 341 22.97 -0.89 17.02
CA ALA A 341 22.90 0.55 17.27
C ALA A 341 22.39 1.34 16.04
N VAL A 342 22.48 0.77 14.84
CA VAL A 342 22.11 1.42 13.56
C VAL A 342 20.75 0.97 13.02
N VAL A 343 20.47 -0.34 12.99
CA VAL A 343 19.21 -0.93 12.52
C VAL A 343 18.94 -2.29 13.19
N ARG A 344 17.72 -2.49 13.70
CA ARG A 344 17.28 -3.80 14.22
C ARG A 344 16.11 -4.36 13.43
N GLU A 345 16.07 -5.69 13.32
CA GLU A 345 14.84 -6.43 13.02
C GLU A 345 13.88 -6.27 14.21
N VAL A 346 12.59 -6.04 13.95
CA VAL A 346 11.59 -5.75 14.98
C VAL A 346 11.26 -7.00 15.81
N ASP A 347 11.33 -6.85 17.14
CA ASP A 347 11.06 -7.93 18.10
C ASP A 347 9.64 -8.51 17.96
N GLN A 348 9.52 -9.84 18.07
CA GLN A 348 8.23 -10.52 18.00
C GLN A 348 7.32 -10.15 19.18
N VAL A 349 6.20 -9.49 18.88
CA VAL A 349 5.17 -9.12 19.86
C VAL A 349 4.50 -10.39 20.41
N GLY A 350 5.06 -10.95 21.50
CA GLY A 350 4.50 -12.13 22.17
C GLY A 350 5.41 -12.95 23.09
N ARG A 351 6.73 -12.71 23.16
CA ARG A 351 7.65 -13.54 23.99
C ARG A 351 8.21 -12.85 25.25
N LYS A 352 7.38 -12.86 26.30
CA LYS A 352 7.72 -12.83 27.75
C LYS A 352 8.80 -11.84 28.27
N SER A 353 8.37 -10.65 28.68
CA SER A 353 8.73 -9.97 29.95
C SER A 353 7.84 -8.72 30.12
N SER A 354 7.55 -8.15 31.30
CA SER A 354 7.60 -8.67 32.69
C SER A 354 6.28 -8.27 33.41
N LYS A 355 6.15 -8.49 34.73
CA LYS A 355 4.83 -8.58 35.42
C LYS A 355 4.24 -7.25 35.92
N GLN A 356 4.92 -6.12 35.76
CA GLN A 356 4.61 -4.87 36.49
C GLN A 356 3.49 -3.99 35.92
N GLY A 357 3.24 -4.01 34.60
CA GLY A 357 2.41 -2.99 33.93
C GLY A 357 0.89 -3.06 34.14
N ARG A 358 0.37 -3.92 35.03
CA ARG A 358 -1.05 -4.33 35.02
C ARG A 358 -1.95 -3.64 36.07
N ILE A 359 -1.41 -2.82 36.96
CA ILE A 359 -2.16 -2.20 38.08
C ILE A 359 -2.62 -0.76 37.77
N LEU A 360 -1.96 -0.06 36.85
CA LEU A 360 -2.25 1.36 36.54
C LEU A 360 -3.46 1.59 35.60
N ALA A 361 -4.15 0.53 35.16
CA ALA A 361 -5.22 0.63 34.16
C ALA A 361 -6.65 0.67 34.74
N GLU A 362 -6.86 0.27 36.00
CA GLU A 362 -8.20 0.08 36.59
C GLU A 362 -8.62 1.20 37.57
N LEU A 363 -7.81 2.25 37.75
CA LEU A 363 -8.07 3.36 38.68
C LEU A 363 -8.53 4.67 38.00
N VAL A 364 -9.00 4.63 36.75
CA VAL A 364 -9.47 5.82 36.00
C VAL A 364 -10.91 5.68 35.51
N THR A 365 -11.82 5.27 36.39
CA THR A 365 -13.28 5.22 36.14
C THR A 365 -14.09 5.82 37.28
N ASN A 366 -13.90 7.12 37.56
CA ASN A 366 -14.92 7.90 38.26
C ASN A 366 -14.93 9.38 37.85
N ARG A 367 -15.38 9.63 36.62
CA ARG A 367 -15.88 10.93 36.14
C ARG A 367 -17.18 10.67 35.37
N THR A 368 -18.16 11.56 35.54
CA THR A 368 -19.43 11.50 34.83
C THR A 368 -19.20 11.51 33.32
N ALA A 369 -19.89 10.62 32.58
CA ALA A 369 -19.65 10.45 31.16
C ALA A 369 -19.98 11.75 30.38
N PRO A 370 -19.04 12.30 29.58
CA PRO A 370 -19.25 13.57 28.90
C PRO A 370 -20.37 13.44 27.85
N VAL A 371 -21.20 14.49 27.76
CA VAL A 371 -22.30 14.60 26.79
C VAL A 371 -21.74 14.50 25.38
N GLN A 372 -22.16 13.48 24.65
CA GLN A 372 -21.71 13.18 23.28
C GLN A 372 -22.90 13.15 22.33
N ARG A 373 -22.81 13.92 21.24
CA ARG A 373 -23.76 13.93 20.12
C ARG A 373 -22.97 13.84 18.82
N MET A 374 -23.45 13.04 17.86
CA MET A 374 -22.86 13.00 16.51
C MET A 374 -23.82 13.63 15.50
N ILE A 375 -23.30 14.43 14.58
CA ILE A 375 -24.07 15.07 13.50
C ILE A 375 -23.58 14.51 12.16
N PHE A 376 -24.40 13.66 11.53
CA PHE A 376 -24.12 13.11 10.20
C PHE A 376 -24.85 13.91 9.11
N THR A 377 -24.29 15.06 8.76
CA THR A 377 -24.62 15.74 7.49
C THR A 377 -24.11 14.89 6.33
N HIS A 378 -24.88 14.68 5.27
CA HIS A 378 -24.39 13.91 4.12
C HIS A 378 -24.78 14.51 2.78
N VAL A 379 -23.81 14.54 1.87
CA VAL A 379 -23.98 14.97 0.48
C VAL A 379 -24.83 13.95 -0.29
N GLY A 380 -25.56 14.39 -1.31
CA GLY A 380 -26.26 13.49 -2.22
C GLY A 380 -25.29 12.52 -2.91
N LYS A 381 -25.65 11.22 -3.00
CA LYS A 381 -24.92 10.17 -3.76
C LYS A 381 -23.46 9.88 -3.35
N THR A 382 -22.99 10.38 -2.20
CA THR A 382 -21.68 10.01 -1.61
C THR A 382 -21.72 8.79 -0.68
N GLY A 383 -22.78 7.98 -0.74
CA GLY A 383 -22.93 6.75 0.06
C GLY A 383 -23.77 6.88 1.34
N GLY A 384 -24.30 8.07 1.65
CA GLY A 384 -25.04 8.33 2.90
C GLY A 384 -26.13 7.31 3.26
N SER A 385 -26.88 6.78 2.29
CA SER A 385 -27.91 5.75 2.54
C SER A 385 -27.36 4.45 3.14
N TYR A 386 -26.12 4.06 2.81
CA TYR A 386 -25.46 2.90 3.40
C TYR A 386 -25.11 3.17 4.87
N ILE A 387 -24.55 4.35 5.19
CA ILE A 387 -24.26 4.75 6.56
C ILE A 387 -25.54 4.86 7.41
N ILE A 388 -26.63 5.41 6.87
CA ILE A 388 -27.91 5.52 7.61
C ILE A 388 -28.46 4.13 7.96
N SER A 389 -28.43 3.18 7.02
CA SER A 389 -28.83 1.80 7.28
C SER A 389 -27.92 1.11 8.31
N LEU A 390 -26.60 1.35 8.23
CA LEU A 390 -25.62 0.85 9.19
C LEU A 390 -25.84 1.43 10.60
N LEU A 391 -26.09 2.74 10.72
CA LEU A 391 -26.49 3.40 11.96
C LEU A 391 -27.79 2.81 12.53
N GLY A 392 -28.74 2.47 11.65
CA GLY A 392 -29.99 1.81 12.00
C GLY A 392 -29.83 0.43 12.66
N LEU A 393 -28.74 -0.29 12.33
CA LEU A 393 -28.31 -1.53 13.00
C LEU A 393 -27.50 -1.22 14.28
N LEU A 394 -26.53 -0.31 14.19
CA LEU A 394 -25.62 0.05 15.27
C LEU A 394 -26.32 0.64 16.49
N GLN A 395 -27.41 1.41 16.33
CA GLN A 395 -28.17 1.96 17.47
C GLN A 395 -28.65 0.86 18.44
N LYS A 396 -29.10 -0.28 17.89
CA LYS A 396 -29.61 -1.42 18.68
C LYS A 396 -28.49 -2.10 19.46
N ARG A 397 -27.27 -2.09 18.90
CA ARG A 397 -26.05 -2.68 19.46
C ARG A 397 -25.43 -1.77 20.53
N ASN A 398 -25.12 -0.53 20.16
CA ASN A 398 -24.30 0.41 20.92
C ASN A 398 -25.13 1.43 21.75
N LYS A 399 -26.46 1.31 21.71
CA LYS A 399 -27.42 1.99 22.62
C LYS A 399 -27.46 3.53 22.51
N PHE A 400 -27.27 4.07 21.31
CA PHE A 400 -27.55 5.48 21.00
C PHE A 400 -28.95 5.66 20.38
N THR A 401 -29.45 6.90 20.35
CA THR A 401 -30.71 7.25 19.65
C THR A 401 -30.41 7.79 18.25
N LEU A 402 -30.99 7.23 17.18
CA LEU A 402 -30.86 7.76 15.82
C LEU A 402 -32.02 8.73 15.48
N VAL A 403 -31.69 10.00 15.27
CA VAL A 403 -32.63 11.07 14.89
C VAL A 403 -32.55 11.30 13.38
N ASN A 404 -33.67 11.08 12.69
CA ASN A 404 -33.82 11.33 11.25
C ASN A 404 -34.38 12.73 11.02
N GLY A 405 -33.53 13.72 10.77
CA GLY A 405 -33.93 15.12 10.60
C GLY A 405 -34.91 15.34 9.45
N ALA A 406 -34.79 14.52 8.39
CA ALA A 406 -35.63 14.59 7.20
C ALA A 406 -37.11 14.24 7.44
N LEU A 407 -37.45 13.60 8.56
CA LEU A 407 -38.84 13.35 8.97
C LEU A 407 -39.46 14.50 9.76
N ILE A 408 -38.69 15.54 10.08
CA ILE A 408 -39.12 16.63 10.97
C ILE A 408 -39.12 17.97 10.21
N HIS A 409 -38.01 18.36 9.59
CA HIS A 409 -37.89 19.61 8.79
C HIS A 409 -37.54 19.35 7.32
N GLY A 410 -37.68 18.11 6.84
CA GLY A 410 -37.31 17.73 5.48
C GLY A 410 -35.79 17.76 5.20
N PHE A 411 -35.44 17.71 3.92
CA PHE A 411 -34.06 17.85 3.45
C PHE A 411 -33.68 19.33 3.32
N SER A 412 -32.43 19.67 3.59
CA SER A 412 -31.89 21.04 3.56
C SER A 412 -32.69 22.06 4.42
N PRO A 413 -32.89 21.79 5.73
CA PRO A 413 -33.60 22.70 6.64
C PRO A 413 -32.90 24.07 6.78
N SER A 414 -33.63 25.06 7.30
CA SER A 414 -33.05 26.39 7.58
C SER A 414 -32.00 26.33 8.69
N LEU A 415 -31.20 27.39 8.84
CA LEU A 415 -30.23 27.50 9.93
C LEU A 415 -30.92 27.51 11.30
N GLU A 416 -32.10 28.14 11.41
CA GLU A 416 -32.88 28.21 12.64
C GLU A 416 -33.46 26.84 13.01
N ASP A 417 -34.19 26.20 12.10
CA ASP A 417 -34.73 24.84 12.26
C ASP A 417 -33.63 23.86 12.69
N LEU A 418 -32.51 23.86 11.96
CA LEU A 418 -31.40 22.95 12.19
C LEU A 418 -30.69 23.21 13.52
N THR A 419 -30.55 24.48 13.91
CA THR A 419 -29.95 24.83 15.21
C THR A 419 -30.85 24.42 16.36
N ALA A 420 -32.15 24.75 16.32
CA ALA A 420 -33.12 24.35 17.34
C ALA A 420 -33.21 22.81 17.45
N GLN A 421 -33.26 22.12 16.30
CA GLN A 421 -33.27 20.67 16.23
C GLN A 421 -32.00 20.03 16.83
N LEU A 422 -30.81 20.54 16.51
CA LEU A 422 -29.56 19.99 17.04
C LEU A 422 -29.38 20.30 18.53
N VAL A 423 -29.69 21.52 18.98
CA VAL A 423 -29.61 21.93 20.40
C VAL A 423 -30.57 21.11 21.27
N SER A 424 -31.78 20.84 20.80
CA SER A 424 -32.79 20.03 21.53
C SER A 424 -32.44 18.54 21.63
N MET A 425 -31.42 18.04 20.92
CA MET A 425 -30.99 16.64 21.00
C MET A 425 -30.57 16.26 22.43
N LYS A 426 -31.03 15.10 22.89
CA LYS A 426 -30.53 14.45 24.11
C LYS A 426 -29.05 14.03 23.93
N SER A 427 -28.35 13.77 25.05
CA SER A 427 -27.05 13.11 25.02
C SER A 427 -27.15 11.72 24.36
N ASN A 428 -26.03 11.15 23.91
CA ASN A 428 -25.95 9.82 23.30
C ASN A 428 -26.91 9.66 22.11
N SER A 429 -26.96 10.70 21.26
CA SER A 429 -27.86 10.79 20.10
C SER A 429 -27.08 11.13 18.82
N VAL A 430 -27.49 10.50 17.72
CA VAL A 430 -26.92 10.67 16.38
C VAL A 430 -27.97 11.33 15.50
N TYR A 431 -27.66 12.51 14.97
CA TYR A 431 -28.46 13.14 13.92
C TYR A 431 -28.03 12.66 12.54
N GLN A 432 -28.96 12.52 11.61
CA GLN A 432 -28.65 12.46 10.18
C GLN A 432 -29.67 13.22 9.34
N ASN A 433 -29.18 13.94 8.32
CA ASN A 433 -29.98 14.59 7.27
C ASN A 433 -29.10 15.01 6.08
N HIS A 434 -29.70 15.30 4.93
CA HIS A 434 -29.11 16.16 3.88
C HIS A 434 -29.14 17.61 4.38
N ALA A 435 -28.29 17.93 5.37
CA ALA A 435 -28.22 19.25 6.00
C ALA A 435 -26.82 19.86 5.85
N SER A 436 -26.75 21.18 6.06
CA SER A 436 -25.53 21.98 6.06
C SER A 436 -24.82 22.00 7.43
N PHE A 437 -23.65 22.64 7.51
CA PHE A 437 -22.97 22.91 8.77
C PHE A 437 -23.70 23.99 9.59
N VAL A 438 -23.57 23.96 10.92
CA VAL A 438 -24.11 25.01 11.82
C VAL A 438 -22.96 25.67 12.60
N PRO A 439 -22.64 26.95 12.31
CA PRO A 439 -21.71 27.74 13.12
C PRO A 439 -22.12 27.78 14.61
N GLY A 440 -21.14 27.86 15.51
CA GLY A 440 -21.38 27.89 16.96
C GLY A 440 -21.65 26.53 17.62
N LEU A 441 -22.16 25.52 16.91
CA LEU A 441 -22.29 24.15 17.42
C LEU A 441 -20.95 23.38 17.33
N THR A 442 -19.95 23.91 18.01
CA THR A 442 -18.55 23.45 18.00
C THR A 442 -18.08 23.08 19.41
N GLY A 443 -17.01 22.29 19.52
CA GLY A 443 -16.46 21.83 20.79
C GLY A 443 -16.75 20.35 21.11
N PRO A 444 -16.25 19.83 22.24
CA PRO A 444 -16.10 18.38 22.48
C PRO A 444 -17.41 17.58 22.57
N GLY A 445 -18.55 18.24 22.79
CA GLY A 445 -19.87 17.59 22.81
C GLY A 445 -20.52 17.39 21.43
N TRP A 446 -19.95 17.98 20.37
CA TRP A 446 -20.51 18.00 19.01
C TRP A 446 -19.55 17.34 18.01
N GLN A 447 -19.88 16.13 17.57
CA GLN A 447 -19.04 15.33 16.68
C GLN A 447 -19.59 15.34 15.24
N TRP A 448 -19.15 16.30 14.42
CA TRP A 448 -19.58 16.42 13.03
C TRP A 448 -18.91 15.36 12.13
N VAL A 449 -19.71 14.67 11.31
CA VAL A 449 -19.27 13.63 10.36
C VAL A 449 -19.96 13.83 9.01
N SER A 450 -19.28 13.54 7.90
CA SER A 450 -19.87 13.56 6.54
C SER A 450 -19.16 12.60 5.59
N LEU A 451 -19.61 12.54 4.34
CA LEU A 451 -19.03 11.78 3.23
C LEU A 451 -18.92 12.64 1.95
N LEU A 452 -17.77 12.58 1.30
CA LEU A 452 -17.52 13.06 -0.06
C LEU A 452 -17.35 11.92 -1.05
N ARG A 453 -17.28 12.29 -2.33
CA ARG A 453 -16.94 11.44 -3.47
C ARG A 453 -16.09 12.23 -4.48
N GLU A 454 -15.38 11.56 -5.37
CA GLU A 454 -14.75 12.19 -6.54
C GLU A 454 -15.81 12.98 -7.35
N PRO A 455 -15.61 14.29 -7.63
CA PRO A 455 -16.65 15.15 -8.18
C PRO A 455 -17.23 14.70 -9.53
N LEU A 456 -16.43 14.09 -10.42
CA LEU A 456 -16.92 13.63 -11.72
C LEU A 456 -17.68 12.30 -11.61
N ASP A 457 -17.19 11.38 -10.79
CA ASP A 457 -17.91 10.14 -10.49
C ASP A 457 -19.21 10.39 -9.70
N LEU A 458 -19.26 11.48 -8.91
CA LEU A 458 -20.49 12.00 -8.32
C LEU A 458 -21.47 12.52 -9.38
N TRP A 459 -20.99 13.36 -10.32
CA TRP A 459 -21.83 13.88 -11.40
C TRP A 459 -22.40 12.75 -12.26
N ASN A 460 -21.54 11.80 -12.65
CA ASN A 460 -21.92 10.57 -13.33
C ASN A 460 -23.03 9.81 -12.56
N SER A 461 -22.82 9.55 -11.26
CA SER A 461 -23.80 8.85 -10.44
C SER A 461 -25.11 9.62 -10.24
N LEU A 462 -25.09 10.95 -10.26
CA LEU A 462 -26.27 11.83 -10.25
C LEU A 462 -26.99 11.83 -11.61
N PHE A 463 -26.26 11.75 -12.73
CA PHE A 463 -26.83 11.72 -14.08
C PHE A 463 -27.77 10.52 -14.26
N TYR A 464 -27.30 9.30 -13.95
CA TYR A 464 -28.11 8.09 -14.02
C TYR A 464 -29.18 8.03 -12.91
N TYR A 465 -28.83 8.43 -11.68
CA TYR A 465 -29.80 8.46 -10.57
C TYR A 465 -30.96 9.44 -10.79
N GLY A 466 -30.73 10.53 -11.52
CA GLY A 466 -31.77 11.51 -11.84
C GLY A 466 -32.99 10.89 -12.54
N VAL A 467 -32.75 9.89 -13.40
CA VAL A 467 -33.75 9.20 -14.24
C VAL A 467 -34.03 7.75 -13.78
N ASP A 468 -33.51 7.32 -12.63
CA ASP A 468 -33.74 5.98 -12.08
C ASP A 468 -35.20 5.82 -11.56
N MET A 469 -36.05 5.17 -12.35
CA MET A 469 -37.47 4.97 -12.01
C MET A 469 -37.67 4.20 -10.70
N THR A 470 -36.87 3.16 -10.44
CA THR A 470 -36.93 2.32 -9.24
C THR A 470 -36.72 3.14 -7.97
N LEU A 471 -35.83 4.13 -8.01
CA LEU A 471 -35.45 4.95 -6.85
C LEU A 471 -36.13 6.32 -6.78
N ARG A 472 -36.65 6.85 -7.90
CA ARG A 472 -37.19 8.22 -8.02
C ARG A 472 -38.69 8.28 -8.28
N LYS A 473 -39.29 7.21 -8.83
CA LYS A 473 -40.65 7.21 -9.38
C LYS A 473 -40.86 8.40 -10.32
N ASP A 474 -41.94 9.15 -10.16
CA ASP A 474 -42.33 10.31 -10.99
C ASP A 474 -41.22 11.37 -11.13
N LYS A 475 -40.35 11.50 -10.11
CA LYS A 475 -39.19 12.42 -10.13
C LYS A 475 -38.08 11.99 -11.11
N ALA A 476 -38.14 10.79 -11.69
CA ALA A 476 -37.34 10.37 -12.83
C ALA A 476 -37.99 10.78 -14.17
N MET A 477 -39.30 10.60 -14.34
CA MET A 477 -40.00 11.11 -15.53
C MET A 477 -39.89 12.63 -15.63
N GLN A 478 -40.05 13.36 -14.53
CA GLN A 478 -39.82 14.81 -14.45
C GLN A 478 -38.35 15.22 -14.71
N ALA A 479 -37.39 14.32 -14.53
CA ALA A 479 -35.99 14.58 -14.91
C ALA A 479 -35.77 14.29 -16.40
N LEU A 480 -36.33 13.18 -16.91
CA LEU A 480 -36.24 12.78 -18.31
C LEU A 480 -36.93 13.79 -19.23
N HIS A 481 -38.17 14.20 -18.95
CA HIS A 481 -38.88 15.21 -19.76
C HIS A 481 -38.13 16.55 -19.83
N ARG A 482 -37.43 16.96 -18.76
CA ARG A 482 -36.57 18.16 -18.78
C ARG A 482 -35.27 17.98 -19.58
N ARG A 483 -34.85 16.75 -19.84
CA ARG A 483 -33.77 16.42 -20.78
C ARG A 483 -34.27 16.29 -22.22
N ASP A 484 -35.46 15.74 -22.44
CA ASP A 484 -36.06 15.63 -23.78
C ASP A 484 -36.48 17.01 -24.32
N ALA A 485 -36.88 17.94 -23.43
CA ALA A 485 -37.26 19.32 -23.78
C ALA A 485 -36.09 20.23 -24.19
N ASP A 486 -34.85 19.81 -23.98
CA ASP A 486 -33.64 20.51 -24.43
C ASP A 486 -32.85 19.60 -25.40
N PRO A 487 -33.13 19.68 -26.71
CA PRO A 487 -32.50 18.80 -27.70
C PRO A 487 -31.02 19.15 -27.98
N VAL A 488 -30.50 20.23 -27.41
CA VAL A 488 -29.14 20.73 -27.69
C VAL A 488 -28.18 20.39 -26.55
N CYS A 489 -28.61 20.60 -25.29
CA CYS A 489 -27.80 20.42 -24.09
C CYS A 489 -28.41 19.45 -23.06
N GLY A 490 -29.67 19.01 -23.23
CA GLY A 490 -30.42 18.27 -22.23
C GLY A 490 -30.00 16.81 -22.04
N CYS A 491 -29.39 16.19 -23.05
CA CYS A 491 -28.89 14.80 -23.00
C CYS A 491 -29.93 13.72 -22.64
N ALA A 492 -31.14 13.78 -23.19
CA ALA A 492 -32.07 12.66 -23.05
C ALA A 492 -31.51 11.40 -23.71
N ARG A 493 -31.63 10.25 -23.01
CA ARG A 493 -31.33 8.91 -23.55
C ARG A 493 -29.88 8.69 -24.03
N LEU A 494 -28.97 9.62 -23.71
CA LEU A 494 -27.53 9.50 -23.92
C LEU A 494 -26.84 8.89 -22.71
N GLU A 495 -25.79 8.11 -22.93
CA GLU A 495 -24.81 7.77 -21.88
C GLU A 495 -24.07 9.04 -21.43
N PHE A 496 -23.55 9.05 -20.19
CA PHE A 496 -22.98 10.28 -19.61
C PHE A 496 -21.76 10.81 -20.40
N ASP A 497 -20.90 9.94 -20.93
CA ASP A 497 -19.80 10.32 -21.83
C ASP A 497 -20.31 10.95 -23.15
N ALA A 498 -21.37 10.40 -23.73
CA ALA A 498 -21.98 10.96 -24.93
C ALA A 498 -22.63 12.33 -24.65
N CYS A 499 -23.29 12.47 -23.49
CA CYS A 499 -23.83 13.73 -23.00
C CYS A 499 -22.74 14.81 -22.87
N VAL A 500 -21.66 14.51 -22.15
CA VAL A 500 -20.54 15.45 -21.94
C VAL A 500 -19.97 15.91 -23.27
N ASN A 501 -19.79 14.99 -24.23
CA ASN A 501 -19.30 15.35 -25.55
C ASN A 501 -20.29 16.22 -26.35
N THR A 502 -21.59 15.91 -26.32
CA THR A 502 -22.63 16.74 -26.94
C THR A 502 -22.66 18.14 -26.34
N MET A 503 -22.66 18.25 -25.01
CA MET A 503 -22.60 19.54 -24.31
C MET A 503 -21.34 20.34 -24.64
N TYR A 504 -20.20 19.68 -24.83
CA TYR A 504 -18.95 20.34 -25.20
C TYR A 504 -19.00 20.89 -26.63
N LEU A 505 -19.48 20.09 -27.59
CA LEU A 505 -19.59 20.47 -29.00
C LEU A 505 -20.62 21.58 -29.24
N ASN A 506 -21.78 21.49 -28.59
CA ASN A 506 -22.87 22.47 -28.72
C ASN A 506 -22.65 23.75 -27.86
N ASN A 507 -21.43 23.96 -27.36
CA ASN A 507 -21.04 25.11 -26.55
C ASN A 507 -21.92 25.34 -25.28
N CYS A 508 -22.48 24.28 -24.70
CA CYS A 508 -23.36 24.33 -23.53
C CYS A 508 -22.62 24.73 -22.25
N THR A 509 -23.35 25.26 -21.26
CA THR A 509 -22.84 25.50 -19.90
C THR A 509 -22.67 24.17 -19.16
N MET A 510 -21.50 23.95 -18.57
CA MET A 510 -21.22 22.82 -17.68
C MET A 510 -20.97 23.31 -16.25
N GLN A 511 -21.44 22.56 -15.26
CA GLN A 511 -21.14 22.81 -13.85
C GLN A 511 -21.05 21.48 -13.10
N VAL A 512 -19.98 21.30 -12.32
CA VAL A 512 -19.79 20.12 -11.48
C VAL A 512 -20.70 20.25 -10.24
N PRO A 513 -21.48 19.20 -9.86
CA PRO A 513 -22.39 19.27 -8.72
C PRO A 513 -21.65 19.59 -7.41
N SER A 514 -22.02 20.70 -6.78
CA SER A 514 -21.21 21.24 -5.68
C SER A 514 -21.27 20.39 -4.40
N GLN A 515 -20.10 20.07 -3.86
CA GLN A 515 -19.96 19.36 -2.60
C GLN A 515 -19.58 20.28 -1.44
N TYR A 516 -18.77 21.32 -1.67
CA TYR A 516 -18.32 22.20 -0.59
C TYR A 516 -19.48 22.99 0.06
N ARG A 517 -20.53 23.29 -0.71
CA ARG A 517 -21.74 23.99 -0.23
C ARG A 517 -22.48 23.24 0.90
N TYR A 518 -22.27 21.94 1.10
CA TYR A 518 -22.81 21.19 2.25
C TYR A 518 -22.06 21.44 3.57
N PHE A 519 -20.89 22.08 3.52
CA PHE A 519 -20.06 22.45 4.68
C PHE A 519 -20.07 23.96 4.94
N CYS A 520 -20.77 24.70 4.09
CA CYS A 520 -21.29 26.04 4.37
C CYS A 520 -22.48 25.96 5.34
N ALA A 521 -22.95 27.09 5.84
CA ALA A 521 -24.22 27.20 6.55
C ALA A 521 -25.40 27.34 5.55
N PRO A 522 -26.65 27.04 5.95
CA PRO A 522 -27.81 27.22 5.08
C PRO A 522 -27.91 28.64 4.52
N LYS A 523 -27.96 28.76 3.18
CA LYS A 523 -28.02 30.03 2.42
C LYS A 523 -26.82 30.99 2.64
N GLU A 524 -25.67 30.48 3.04
CA GLU A 524 -24.45 31.28 3.20
C GLU A 524 -23.81 31.58 1.83
N ASN A 525 -24.10 32.77 1.30
CA ASN A 525 -23.68 33.21 -0.03
C ASN A 525 -22.15 33.28 -0.17
N GLU A 526 -21.49 33.94 0.79
CA GLU A 526 -20.04 34.21 0.81
C GLU A 526 -19.15 32.98 1.04
N CYS A 527 -19.75 31.80 1.29
CA CYS A 527 -18.96 30.61 1.58
C CYS A 527 -18.23 30.08 0.33
N THR A 528 -16.89 30.07 0.42
CA THR A 528 -15.99 29.49 -0.60
C THR A 528 -15.61 28.04 -0.27
N ALA A 529 -15.01 27.34 -1.24
CA ALA A 529 -14.34 26.07 -1.01
C ALA A 529 -13.31 26.11 0.15
N GLU A 530 -12.54 27.19 0.29
CA GLU A 530 -11.53 27.36 1.34
C GLU A 530 -12.16 27.54 2.73
N LEU A 531 -13.30 28.23 2.85
CA LEU A 531 -14.04 28.33 4.12
C LEU A 531 -14.67 26.97 4.50
N ALA A 532 -15.27 26.29 3.53
CA ALA A 532 -15.80 24.93 3.70
C ALA A 532 -14.69 23.95 4.14
N PHE A 533 -13.52 23.98 3.49
CA PHE A 533 -12.37 23.15 3.88
C PHE A 533 -11.86 23.49 5.29
N THR A 534 -11.82 24.78 5.65
CA THR A 534 -11.44 25.23 7.01
C THR A 534 -12.38 24.66 8.07
N ARG A 535 -13.70 24.70 7.84
CA ARG A 535 -14.68 24.09 8.75
C ARG A 535 -14.55 22.57 8.85
N ILE A 536 -14.28 21.89 7.73
CA ILE A 536 -13.95 20.46 7.73
C ILE A 536 -12.71 20.21 8.58
N ARG A 537 -11.64 20.99 8.41
CA ARG A 537 -10.35 20.89 9.11
C ARG A 537 -10.48 21.02 10.62
N ASP A 538 -11.34 21.92 11.08
CA ASP A 538 -11.35 22.36 12.48
C ASP A 538 -12.53 21.80 13.31
N TYR A 539 -13.69 21.54 12.69
CA TYR A 539 -14.91 21.15 13.42
C TYR A 539 -15.44 19.73 13.11
N TYR A 540 -15.15 19.18 11.93
CA TYR A 540 -15.51 17.80 11.64
C TYR A 540 -14.55 16.83 12.32
N VAL A 541 -15.07 15.75 12.90
CA VAL A 541 -14.28 14.61 13.36
C VAL A 541 -13.72 13.86 12.14
N LEU A 542 -14.58 13.57 11.15
CA LEU A 542 -14.17 12.98 9.89
C LEU A 542 -15.12 13.38 8.76
N VAL A 543 -14.56 13.69 7.60
CA VAL A 543 -15.27 13.61 6.33
C VAL A 543 -14.67 12.43 5.59
N GLY A 544 -15.46 11.38 5.41
CA GLY A 544 -15.05 10.15 4.72
C GLY A 544 -15.12 10.27 3.21
N LEU A 545 -14.63 9.25 2.50
CA LEU A 545 -14.69 9.14 1.05
C LEU A 545 -15.46 7.87 0.67
N LEU A 546 -16.29 7.94 -0.37
CA LEU A 546 -17.02 6.77 -0.88
C LEU A 546 -16.07 5.72 -1.46
N GLU A 547 -15.02 6.19 -2.12
CA GLU A 547 -13.94 5.40 -2.74
C GLU A 547 -13.18 4.57 -1.69
N ASP A 548 -13.08 5.08 -0.47
CA ASP A 548 -12.41 4.47 0.68
C ASP A 548 -13.43 4.13 1.79
N MET A 549 -14.61 3.60 1.43
CA MET A 549 -15.70 3.34 2.39
C MET A 549 -15.26 2.42 3.56
N ASP A 550 -14.58 1.31 3.29
CA ASP A 550 -14.12 0.39 4.35
C ASP A 550 -13.14 1.05 5.32
N LEU A 551 -12.25 1.92 4.81
CA LEU A 551 -11.35 2.71 5.64
C LEU A 551 -12.12 3.79 6.42
N THR A 552 -13.15 4.40 5.82
CA THR A 552 -14.06 5.33 6.49
C THR A 552 -14.81 4.66 7.65
N LEU A 553 -15.32 3.44 7.46
CA LEU A 553 -16.00 2.69 8.53
C LEU A 553 -15.05 2.33 9.67
N GLN A 554 -13.86 1.81 9.33
CA GLN A 554 -12.79 1.58 10.31
C GLN A 554 -12.37 2.88 11.02
N ALA A 555 -12.57 4.04 10.39
CA ALA A 555 -12.24 5.34 10.96
C ALA A 555 -13.21 5.78 12.02
N LEU A 556 -14.49 5.75 11.65
CA LEU A 556 -15.57 6.11 12.55
C LEU A 556 -15.62 5.14 13.74
N ALA A 557 -15.29 3.86 13.54
CA ALA A 557 -15.13 2.88 14.63
C ALA A 557 -14.03 3.21 15.67
N LYS A 558 -13.06 4.08 15.33
CA LYS A 558 -12.00 4.55 16.26
C LYS A 558 -12.18 5.98 16.74
N LEU A 559 -12.71 6.85 15.88
CA LEU A 559 -12.93 8.28 16.17
C LEU A 559 -14.25 8.54 16.89
N VAL A 560 -15.28 7.71 16.65
CA VAL A 560 -16.60 7.78 17.26
C VAL A 560 -17.03 6.37 17.70
N PRO A 561 -16.28 5.73 18.63
CA PRO A 561 -16.48 4.31 18.97
C PRO A 561 -17.85 4.04 19.59
N TRP A 562 -18.43 4.98 20.34
CA TRP A 562 -19.77 4.86 20.93
C TRP A 562 -20.89 4.71 19.88
N VAL A 563 -20.65 5.16 18.63
CA VAL A 563 -21.54 4.91 17.50
C VAL A 563 -21.11 3.65 16.73
N PHE A 564 -19.84 3.56 16.33
CA PHE A 564 -19.38 2.62 15.29
C PHE A 564 -18.60 1.38 15.78
N ALA A 565 -18.45 1.15 17.08
CA ALA A 565 -17.77 -0.05 17.58
C ALA A 565 -18.52 -1.34 17.16
N GLY A 566 -17.82 -2.25 16.49
CA GLY A 566 -18.39 -3.50 15.99
C GLY A 566 -19.14 -3.37 14.65
N GLN A 567 -18.96 -2.28 13.90
CA GLN A 567 -19.56 -2.08 12.57
C GLN A 567 -19.28 -3.26 11.61
N GLU A 568 -18.09 -3.86 11.71
CA GLU A 568 -17.66 -4.98 10.87
C GLU A 568 -18.55 -6.24 11.05
N LYS A 569 -19.22 -6.34 12.21
CA LYS A 569 -20.12 -7.45 12.56
C LYS A 569 -21.55 -7.25 12.08
N VAL A 570 -21.88 -6.08 11.51
CA VAL A 570 -23.22 -5.73 11.02
C VAL A 570 -23.22 -5.15 9.60
N ALA A 571 -22.06 -4.74 9.06
CA ALA A 571 -21.90 -4.22 7.71
C ALA A 571 -22.44 -5.17 6.61
N HIS A 572 -22.29 -6.48 6.79
CA HIS A 572 -22.79 -7.50 5.86
C HIS A 572 -24.33 -7.65 5.86
N ALA A 573 -25.01 -7.10 6.88
CA ALA A 573 -26.47 -7.10 7.00
C ALA A 573 -27.10 -5.77 6.55
N VAL A 574 -26.29 -4.83 6.01
CA VAL A 574 -26.78 -3.57 5.46
C VAL A 574 -27.36 -3.83 4.05
N PRO A 575 -28.63 -3.49 3.78
CA PRO A 575 -29.21 -3.69 2.46
C PRO A 575 -28.54 -2.82 1.40
N HIS A 576 -28.08 -3.43 0.31
CA HIS A 576 -27.49 -2.71 -0.82
C HIS A 576 -28.55 -1.85 -1.54
N ARG A 577 -28.27 -0.53 -1.65
CA ARG A 577 -29.11 0.43 -2.39
C ARG A 577 -28.26 1.26 -3.34
N SER A 578 -27.94 0.69 -4.50
CA SER A 578 -27.25 1.32 -5.63
C SER A 578 -28.23 1.98 -6.61
N THR A 579 -27.74 2.85 -7.49
CA THR A 579 -28.46 3.18 -8.74
C THR A 579 -28.57 1.92 -9.60
N SER A 580 -29.67 1.76 -10.33
CA SER A 580 -29.88 0.70 -11.32
C SER A 580 -28.78 0.73 -12.39
N LEU A 581 -28.16 -0.41 -12.70
CA LEU A 581 -27.07 -0.48 -13.69
C LEU A 581 -27.55 -0.32 -15.14
N PHE A 582 -28.82 -0.64 -15.40
CA PHE A 582 -29.49 -0.39 -16.67
C PHE A 582 -30.80 0.36 -16.41
N ASN A 583 -31.15 1.28 -17.30
CA ASN A 583 -32.43 1.98 -17.26
C ASN A 583 -33.25 1.64 -18.52
N PRO A 584 -34.39 0.94 -18.40
CA PRO A 584 -35.15 0.48 -19.56
C PRO A 584 -35.85 1.61 -20.33
N ILE A 585 -36.07 2.79 -19.74
CA ILE A 585 -36.74 3.92 -20.41
C ILE A 585 -35.75 4.72 -21.26
N THR A 586 -34.55 4.98 -20.73
CA THR A 586 -33.49 5.68 -21.47
C THR A 586 -32.61 4.76 -22.30
N GLN A 587 -32.68 3.44 -22.10
CA GLN A 587 -31.80 2.40 -22.65
C GLN A 587 -30.30 2.56 -22.30
N THR A 588 -29.99 3.47 -21.37
CA THR A 588 -28.63 3.80 -20.92
C THR A 588 -28.14 2.86 -19.82
N THR A 589 -26.84 2.61 -19.78
CA THR A 589 -26.14 1.76 -18.81
C THR A 589 -25.15 2.55 -17.95
N LEU A 590 -25.22 2.36 -16.63
CA LEU A 590 -24.19 2.83 -15.68
C LEU A 590 -23.01 1.82 -15.67
N ASN A 591 -22.46 1.54 -16.85
CA ASN A 591 -21.39 0.58 -17.08
C ASN A 591 -20.11 1.29 -17.53
N GLY A 592 -18.99 0.99 -16.86
CA GLY A 592 -17.67 1.53 -17.19
C GLY A 592 -17.29 2.83 -16.46
N CYS A 593 -16.06 3.28 -16.73
CA CYS A 593 -15.47 4.48 -16.13
C CYS A 593 -15.55 5.66 -17.10
N LEU A 594 -15.88 6.84 -16.58
CA LEU A 594 -15.91 8.10 -17.34
C LEU A 594 -14.58 8.32 -18.08
N SER A 595 -14.66 8.46 -19.42
CA SER A 595 -13.48 8.42 -20.28
C SER A 595 -12.54 9.61 -20.12
N THR A 596 -11.28 9.43 -20.48
CA THR A 596 -10.25 10.50 -20.49
C THR A 596 -10.66 11.70 -21.34
N ARG A 597 -11.41 11.48 -22.44
CA ARG A 597 -11.96 12.55 -23.29
C ARG A 597 -12.95 13.40 -22.50
N SER A 598 -13.97 12.77 -21.90
CA SER A 598 -15.01 13.47 -21.13
C SER A 598 -14.45 14.14 -19.89
N ARG A 599 -13.49 13.52 -19.18
CA ARG A 599 -12.78 14.15 -18.06
C ARG A 599 -12.03 15.41 -18.49
N LYS A 600 -11.38 15.39 -19.66
CA LYS A 600 -10.72 16.58 -20.23
C LYS A 600 -11.74 17.65 -20.64
N GLN A 601 -12.80 17.28 -21.37
CA GLN A 601 -13.86 18.20 -21.81
C GLN A 601 -14.55 18.90 -20.62
N ILE A 602 -14.79 18.20 -19.51
CA ILE A 602 -15.31 18.81 -18.27
C ILE A 602 -14.26 19.75 -17.65
N ALA A 603 -12.99 19.33 -17.57
CA ALA A 603 -11.93 20.12 -16.96
C ALA A 603 -11.65 21.45 -17.70
N GLU A 604 -11.84 21.46 -19.02
CA GLU A 604 -11.70 22.66 -19.87
C GLU A 604 -12.91 23.61 -19.81
N ARG A 605 -14.10 23.10 -19.46
CA ARG A 605 -15.37 23.79 -19.75
C ARG A 605 -16.30 24.03 -18.56
N ALA A 606 -16.22 23.24 -17.49
CA ALA A 606 -17.12 23.37 -16.35
C ALA A 606 -16.66 24.49 -15.40
N SER A 607 -17.53 25.47 -15.18
CA SER A 607 -17.18 26.78 -14.56
C SER A 607 -16.59 26.70 -13.16
N ASN A 608 -16.91 25.65 -12.40
CA ASN A 608 -16.43 25.40 -11.04
C ASN A 608 -15.54 24.14 -10.91
N TYR A 609 -15.05 23.57 -12.02
CA TYR A 609 -14.29 22.30 -11.99
C TYR A 609 -13.09 22.35 -11.04
N GLU A 610 -12.22 23.35 -11.20
CA GLU A 610 -11.01 23.43 -10.36
C GLU A 610 -11.32 23.85 -8.92
N GLU A 611 -12.44 24.53 -8.64
CA GLU A 611 -12.89 24.76 -7.25
C GLU A 611 -13.28 23.43 -6.57
N GLU A 612 -14.22 22.68 -7.14
CA GLU A 612 -14.68 21.40 -6.59
C GLU A 612 -13.56 20.36 -6.54
N TYR A 613 -12.73 20.29 -7.58
CA TYR A 613 -11.64 19.32 -7.64
C TYR A 613 -10.50 19.68 -6.67
N ARG A 614 -10.20 20.97 -6.46
CA ARG A 614 -9.28 21.43 -5.41
C ARG A 614 -9.81 21.12 -4.02
N PHE A 615 -11.06 21.45 -3.74
CA PHE A 615 -11.73 21.13 -2.49
C PHE A 615 -11.67 19.62 -2.19
N TYR A 616 -12.06 18.79 -3.16
CA TYR A 616 -11.99 17.33 -3.01
C TYR A 616 -10.55 16.84 -2.79
N LYS A 617 -9.56 17.32 -3.55
CA LYS A 617 -8.13 17.00 -3.34
C LYS A 617 -7.68 17.36 -1.90
N GLN A 618 -8.05 18.53 -1.39
CA GLN A 618 -7.71 18.98 -0.03
C GLN A 618 -8.39 18.13 1.06
N VAL A 619 -9.70 17.85 0.94
CA VAL A 619 -10.41 17.01 1.91
C VAL A 619 -9.94 15.56 1.86
N ARG A 620 -9.62 15.01 0.68
CA ARG A 620 -9.01 13.67 0.53
C ARG A 620 -7.64 13.57 1.21
N GLN A 621 -6.79 14.60 1.06
CA GLN A 621 -5.53 14.67 1.81
C GLN A 621 -5.78 14.74 3.32
N LEU A 622 -6.75 15.53 3.78
CA LEU A 622 -7.12 15.65 5.19
C LEU A 622 -7.71 14.35 5.76
N PHE A 623 -8.54 13.64 4.99
CA PHE A 623 -9.08 12.32 5.32
C PHE A 623 -7.93 11.34 5.58
N TYR A 624 -7.02 11.15 4.62
CA TYR A 624 -5.85 10.28 4.84
C TYR A 624 -4.97 10.77 5.99
N ARG A 625 -4.78 12.09 6.19
CA ARG A 625 -4.08 12.65 7.36
C ARG A 625 -4.80 12.33 8.69
N ARG A 626 -6.13 12.27 8.72
CA ARG A 626 -6.92 11.87 9.90
C ARG A 626 -6.88 10.38 10.14
N LEU A 627 -6.94 9.56 9.10
CA LEU A 627 -6.64 8.13 9.18
C LEU A 627 -5.18 7.88 9.65
N TYR A 628 -4.25 8.80 9.31
CA TYR A 628 -2.84 8.84 9.77
C TYR A 628 -2.70 9.27 11.24
N LYS A 629 -3.64 10.02 11.81
CA LYS A 629 -3.68 10.37 13.25
C LYS A 629 -4.43 9.34 14.11
N SER A 630 -5.50 8.74 13.59
CA SER A 630 -6.41 7.82 14.34
C SER A 630 -6.04 6.33 14.23
N ASN A 631 -4.92 5.99 13.59
CA ASN A 631 -4.43 4.60 13.46
C ASN A 631 -5.39 3.64 12.75
N VAL A 632 -6.14 4.17 11.78
CA VAL A 632 -7.23 3.50 11.05
C VAL A 632 -6.70 2.77 9.82
N LEU A 633 -6.27 3.55 8.81
CA LEU A 633 -5.05 3.21 8.12
C LEU A 633 -4.05 2.90 9.23
N ARG A 634 -3.61 1.65 9.37
CA ARG A 634 -2.23 1.45 9.76
C ARG A 634 -1.43 2.13 8.64
N ARG A 635 -0.46 2.99 8.99
CA ARG A 635 0.58 3.27 7.99
C ARG A 635 1.22 1.89 7.82
N ARG A 636 1.38 1.51 6.55
CA ARG A 636 2.59 0.80 6.18
C ARG A 636 3.73 1.72 6.65
#